data_AF-A0A1V4Y0K0-F1
#
_entry.id   AF-A0A1V4Y0K0-F1
#
_cell.length_a   1.000
_cell.length_b   1.000
_cell.length_c   1.000
_cell.angle_alpha   90.00
_cell.angle_beta   90.00
_cell.angle_gamma   90.00
#
_symmetry.space_group_name_H-M   'P 1'
#
loop_
_entity.id
_entity.type
_entity.pdbx_description
1 polymer ?
#
loop_
_entity_poly.entity_id
_entity_poly.type
_entity_poly.pdbx_seq_one_letter_code
_entity_poly.pdbx_strand_id
1 'polypeptide(L)' 'MVNMDTELIFWKAIELEPECEMVLPFAIKETRNSIAKSLKIQQQSMVQEYGLTEAENISIKEEDAPNGIYLIRIVRELK' A
#
# COMPACT_ATOMS: atom_id res chain seq x y z
N MET A 1 -16.40 -1.28 8.32
CA MET A 1 -15.52 -2.46 8.41
C MET A 1 -14.15 -2.04 7.93
N VAL A 2 -13.16 -2.08 8.82
CA VAL A 2 -11.76 -1.99 8.43
C VAL A 2 -11.49 -3.24 7.58
N ASN A 3 -11.08 -3.09 6.31
CA ASN A 3 -10.70 -4.23 5.47
C ASN A 3 -9.41 -4.81 6.07
N MET A 4 -9.56 -5.84 6.92
CA MET A 4 -8.49 -6.52 7.66
C MET A 4 -7.29 -6.88 6.76
N ASP A 5 -7.55 -7.20 5.49
CA ASP A 5 -6.52 -7.51 4.51
C ASP A 5 -5.59 -6.33 4.21
N THR A 6 -6.13 -5.11 4.13
CA THR A 6 -5.33 -3.91 3.81
C THR A 6 -4.48 -3.42 4.98
N GLU A 7 -4.95 -3.66 6.21
CA GLU A 7 -4.18 -3.36 7.42
C GLU A 7 -2.97 -4.29 7.52
N LEU A 8 -3.18 -5.60 7.32
CA LEU A 8 -2.09 -6.58 7.33
C LEU A 8 -1.07 -6.32 6.21
N ILE A 9 -1.53 -5.98 5.00
CA ILE A 9 -0.65 -5.61 3.89
C ILE A 9 0.22 -4.40 4.29
N PHE A 10 -0.37 -3.40 4.92
CA PHE A 10 0.36 -2.20 5.30
C PHE A 10 1.39 -2.48 6.40
N TRP A 11 1.06 -3.30 7.41
CA TRP A 11 2.04 -3.76 8.40
C TRP A 11 3.24 -4.46 7.75
N LYS A 12 2.99 -5.36 6.80
CA LYS A 12 4.08 -6.01 6.05
C LYS A 12 4.89 -5.02 5.21
N ALA A 13 4.27 -3.96 4.70
CA ALA A 13 4.98 -2.92 3.96
C ALA A 13 5.92 -2.10 4.87
N ILE A 14 5.55 -1.88 6.14
CA ILE A 14 6.41 -1.23 7.13
C ILE A 14 7.63 -2.09 7.47
N GLU A 15 7.47 -3.42 7.50
CA GLU A 15 8.53 -4.39 7.76
C GLU A 15 9.50 -4.58 6.58
N LEU A 16 9.21 -4.03 5.40
CA LEU A 16 10.11 -4.08 4.26
C LEU A 16 11.44 -3.39 4.59
N GLU A 17 12.53 -3.96 4.08
CA GLU A 17 13.81 -3.26 4.06
C GLU A 17 13.68 -1.96 3.24
N PRO A 18 14.45 -0.90 3.57
CA PRO A 18 14.50 0.31 2.77
C PRO A 18 14.77 0.01 1.29
N GLU A 19 14.16 0.81 0.41
CA GLU A 19 14.18 0.68 -1.06
C GLU A 19 13.52 -0.60 -1.62
N CYS A 20 12.97 -1.45 -0.78
CA CYS A 20 12.18 -2.59 -1.24
C CYS A 20 10.74 -2.18 -1.57
N GLU A 21 10.14 -2.94 -2.48
CA GLU A 21 8.75 -2.77 -2.87
C GLU A 21 7.96 -4.07 -2.79
N MET A 22 6.68 -3.92 -2.48
CA MET A 22 5.67 -4.96 -2.61
C MET A 22 4.75 -4.59 -3.78
N VAL A 23 4.54 -5.55 -4.69
CA VAL A 23 3.69 -5.36 -5.87
C VAL A 23 2.46 -6.25 -5.76
N LEU A 24 1.28 -5.63 -5.81
CA LEU A 24 -0.01 -6.32 -5.75
C LEU A 24 -0.69 -6.27 -7.12
N PRO A 25 -0.86 -7.41 -7.81
CA PRO A 25 -1.52 -7.45 -9.11
C PRO A 25 -3.03 -7.64 -8.99
N PHE A 26 -3.76 -7.00 -9.90
CA PHE A 26 -5.22 -7.06 -10.00
C PHE A 26 -5.65 -7.22 -11.46
N ALA A 27 -6.65 -8.09 -11.68
CA ALA A 27 -7.26 -8.27 -12.99
C ALA A 27 -8.31 -7.17 -13.32
N ILE A 28 -8.83 -6.48 -12.30
CA ILE A 28 -9.93 -5.51 -12.43
C ILE A 28 -9.48 -4.16 -11.86
N LYS A 29 -9.67 -3.08 -12.64
CA LYS A 29 -9.21 -1.73 -12.31
C LYS A 29 -9.90 -1.18 -11.06
N GLU A 30 -11.20 -1.39 -10.96
CA GLU A 30 -12.04 -0.95 -9.86
C GLU A 30 -11.62 -1.59 -8.54
N THR A 31 -11.28 -2.88 -8.56
CA THR A 31 -10.74 -3.60 -7.40
C THR A 31 -9.42 -2.97 -6.95
N ARG A 32 -8.48 -2.77 -7.88
CA ARG A 32 -7.21 -2.08 -7.59
C ARG A 32 -7.44 -0.70 -6.97
N ASN A 33 -8.32 0.10 -7.54
CA ASN A 33 -8.62 1.44 -7.04
C ASN A 33 -9.20 1.42 -5.63
N SER A 34 -10.13 0.49 -5.36
CA SER A 34 -10.71 0.35 -4.02
C SER A 34 -9.67 -0.05 -2.99
N ILE A 35 -8.78 -0.99 -3.33
CA ILE A 35 -7.71 -1.43 -2.41
C ILE A 35 -6.69 -0.32 -2.20
N ALA A 36 -6.26 0.40 -3.25
CA ALA A 36 -5.34 1.52 -3.13
C ALA A 36 -5.90 2.62 -2.23
N LYS A 37 -7.20 2.94 -2.35
CA LYS A 37 -7.88 3.88 -1.46
C LYS A 37 -7.88 3.39 0.00
N SER A 38 -8.20 2.11 0.23
CA SER A 38 -8.14 1.52 1.56
C SER A 38 -6.73 1.57 2.16
N LEU A 39 -5.69 1.25 1.39
CA LEU A 39 -4.30 1.33 1.85
C LEU A 39 -3.89 2.76 2.23
N LYS A 40 -4.31 3.77 1.46
CA LYS A 40 -4.06 5.19 1.79
C LYS A 40 -4.76 5.62 3.09
N ILE A 41 -5.98 5.12 3.34
CA ILE A 41 -6.68 5.34 4.61
C ILE A 41 -5.93 4.67 5.77
N GLN A 42 -5.44 3.44 5.57
CA GLN A 42 -4.67 2.73 6.58
C GLN A 42 -3.36 3.44 6.92
N GLN A 43 -2.65 3.93 5.91
CA GLN A 43 -1.45 4.75 6.12
C GLN A 43 -1.75 5.95 7.03
N GLN A 44 -2.82 6.69 6.76
CA GLN A 44 -3.21 7.84 7.56
C GLN A 44 -3.57 7.44 9.00
N SER A 45 -4.33 6.36 9.18
CA SER A 45 -4.69 5.84 10.50
C SER A 45 -3.46 5.39 11.29
N MET A 46 -2.52 4.68 10.67
CA MET A 46 -1.25 4.25 11.29
C MET A 46 -0.40 5.42 11.79
N VAL A 47 -0.32 6.50 11.00
CA VAL A 47 0.39 7.72 11.43
C VAL A 47 -0.35 8.43 12.56
N GLN A 48 -1.66 8.65 12.43
CA GLN A 48 -2.42 9.51 13.32
C GLN A 48 -2.86 8.85 14.63
N GLU A 49 -3.28 7.58 14.58
CA GLU A 49 -3.85 6.86 15.72
C GLU A 49 -2.79 6.06 16.47
N TYR A 50 -1.85 5.44 15.74
CA TYR A 50 -0.80 4.59 16.32
C TYR A 50 0.54 5.29 16.50
N GLY A 51 0.70 6.51 15.98
CA GLY A 51 1.93 7.29 16.08
C GLY A 51 3.10 6.68 15.29
N LEU A 52 2.81 5.84 14.30
CA LEU A 52 3.82 5.07 13.57
C LEU A 52 4.42 5.90 12.44
N THR A 53 5.45 6.69 12.75
CA THR A 53 6.12 7.59 11.79
C THR A 53 6.77 6.85 10.61
N GLU A 54 7.08 5.58 10.77
CA GLU A 54 7.58 4.69 9.73
C GLU A 54 6.59 4.57 8.57
N ALA A 55 5.28 4.68 8.83
CA ALA A 55 4.26 4.65 7.79
C ALA A 55 4.38 5.82 6.79
N GLU A 56 4.98 6.93 7.19
CA GLU A 56 5.25 8.07 6.30
C GLU A 56 6.30 7.74 5.23
N ASN A 57 7.14 6.73 5.46
CA ASN A 57 8.18 6.30 4.52
C ASN A 57 7.63 5.33 3.49
N ILE A 58 6.33 5.06 3.50
CA ILE A 58 5.69 4.14 2.54
C ILE A 58 5.05 4.95 1.42
N SER A 59 5.40 4.69 0.17
CA SER A 59 4.70 5.24 -0.99
C SER A 59 3.79 4.20 -1.63
N ILE A 60 2.53 4.57 -1.88
CA ILE A 60 1.53 3.71 -2.53
C ILE A 60 1.23 4.30 -3.91
N LYS A 61 1.67 3.62 -4.97
CA LYS A 61 1.53 4.05 -6.36
C LYS A 61 0.67 3.07 -7.13
N GLU A 62 -0.25 3.58 -7.93
CA GLU A 62 -1.03 2.76 -8.85
C GLU A 62 -0.45 2.78 -10.28
N GLU A 63 -0.32 1.62 -10.91
CA GLU A 63 0.27 1.48 -12.25
C GLU A 63 -0.60 0.59 -13.16
N ASP A 64 -0.77 0.99 -14.44
CA ASP A 64 -1.46 0.20 -15.46
C ASP A 64 -0.39 -0.51 -16.31
N ALA A 65 -0.23 -1.83 -16.13
CA ALA A 65 0.82 -2.59 -16.79
C ALA A 65 0.45 -2.93 -18.26
N PRO A 66 1.44 -3.06 -19.16
CA PRO A 66 1.19 -3.27 -20.60
C PRO A 66 0.41 -4.54 -20.96
N ASN A 67 0.40 -5.53 -20.08
CA ASN A 67 -0.31 -6.80 -20.24
C ASN A 67 -1.79 -6.75 -19.79
N GLY A 68 -2.32 -5.56 -19.51
CA GLY A 68 -3.69 -5.37 -19.03
C GLY A 68 -3.89 -5.68 -17.55
N ILE A 69 -2.80 -5.90 -16.79
CA ILE A 69 -2.84 -6.05 -15.33
C ILE A 69 -2.78 -4.67 -14.67
N TYR A 70 -3.55 -4.47 -13.61
CA TYR A 70 -3.49 -3.27 -12.78
C TYR A 70 -2.66 -3.55 -11.53
N LEU A 71 -1.70 -2.70 -11.21
CA LEU A 71 -0.77 -2.90 -10.12
C LEU A 71 -0.96 -1.83 -9.02
N ILE A 72 -0.71 -2.24 -7.78
CA ILE A 72 -0.35 -1.33 -6.69
C ILE A 72 1.10 -1.63 -6.32
N ARG A 73 1.95 -0.62 -6.29
CA ARG A 73 3.32 -0.69 -5.79
C ARG A 73 3.37 0.02 -4.45
N ILE A 74 3.82 -0.70 -3.44
CA ILE A 74 3.99 -0.19 -2.08
C ILE A 74 5.50 -0.20 -1.81
N VAL A 75 6.13 0.96 -1.77
CA VAL A 75 7.58 1.11 -1.68
C VAL A 75 7.97 1.65 -0.32
N ARG A 76 8.97 1.04 0.32
CA ARG A 76 9.65 1.60 1.49
C ARG A 76 10.73 2.58 1.02
N GLU A 77 10.48 3.86 1.14
CA GLU A 77 11.44 4.90 0.76
C GLU A 77 12.60 4.96 1.76
N LEU A 78 13.79 5.35 1.28
CA LEU A 78 14.96 5.62 2.11
C LEU A 78 14.81 7.04 2.70
N LYS A 79 14.64 7.15 4.02
CA LYS A 79 14.63 8.44 4.73
C LYS A 79 16.05 8.87 5.10
#